data_AF-A0A8T6RHG5-F1
#
_entry.id   AF-A0A8T6RHG5-F1
#
_cell.length_a   1.000
_cell.length_b   1.000
_cell.length_c   1.000
_cell.angle_alpha   90.00
_cell.angle_beta   90.00
_cell.angle_gamma   90.00
#
_symmetry.space_group_name_H-M   'P 1'
#
loop_
_entity.id
_entity.type
_entity.pdbx_description
1 polymer ?
#
loop_
_entity_poly.entity_id
_entity_poly.type
_entity_poly.pdbx_seq_one_letter_code
_entity_poly.pdbx_strand_id
1 'polypeptide(L)'
;MAFSEDPIVKFIQLIQNLKTFMNVDTDPILNEFKDLMQDIYDVFTGLEQYSRKRRLAILKLAHLYPNSLTTVELRMIMEYSDRTSLSYVRNELKDLENDKIITIKRYPDKKLPFQIRINHKHRLMKVLISLTRFGIEYKEMIEEMVEKNE
;
A
#
# COMPACT_ATOMS: atom_id res chain seq x y z
N MET A 1 33.20 7.55 -17.52
CA MET A 1 31.80 7.85 -17.11
C MET A 1 30.98 6.61 -17.42
N ALA A 2 30.72 5.77 -16.42
CA ALA A 2 29.89 4.60 -16.62
C ALA A 2 28.43 5.07 -16.61
N PHE A 3 27.71 4.82 -17.70
CA PHE A 3 26.26 4.89 -17.69
C PHE A 3 25.78 3.91 -16.62
N SER A 4 25.26 4.44 -15.52
CA SER A 4 24.44 3.67 -14.59
C SER A 4 23.16 3.33 -15.34
N GLU A 5 23.22 2.30 -16.19
CA GLU A 5 22.06 1.76 -16.90
C GLU A 5 20.94 1.47 -15.89
N ASP A 6 19.75 1.99 -16.20
CA ASP A 6 18.53 1.87 -15.41
C ASP A 6 18.34 0.41 -14.92
N PRO A 7 18.24 0.17 -13.60
CA PRO A 7 18.03 -1.16 -13.03
C PRO A 7 16.85 -1.93 -13.65
N ILE A 8 15.79 -1.22 -14.06
CA ILE A 8 14.61 -1.81 -14.71
C ILE A 8 15.00 -2.37 -16.08
N VAL A 9 15.77 -1.58 -16.85
CA VAL A 9 16.26 -1.98 -18.18
C VAL A 9 17.16 -3.21 -18.06
N LYS A 10 18.05 -3.25 -17.06
CA LYS A 10 18.90 -4.43 -16.80
C LYS A 10 18.08 -5.68 -16.47
N PHE A 11 17.03 -5.54 -15.66
CA PHE A 11 16.17 -6.66 -15.30
C PHE A 11 15.39 -7.19 -16.51
N ILE A 12 14.83 -6.30 -17.33
CA ILE A 12 14.16 -6.68 -18.59
C ILE A 12 15.15 -7.40 -19.52
N GLN A 13 16.37 -6.87 -19.66
CA GLN A 13 17.42 -7.48 -20.48
C GLN A 13 17.79 -8.88 -19.97
N LEU A 14 17.87 -9.07 -18.64
CA LEU A 14 18.13 -10.37 -18.03
C LEU A 14 17.05 -11.40 -18.40
N ILE A 15 15.77 -11.02 -18.28
CA ILE A 15 14.64 -11.90 -18.63
C ILE A 15 14.69 -12.27 -20.13
N GLN A 16 14.96 -11.30 -21.00
CA GLN A 16 15.08 -11.54 -22.45
C GLN A 16 16.27 -12.45 -22.79
N ASN A 17 17.39 -12.29 -22.09
CA ASN A 17 18.54 -13.17 -22.23
C ASN A 17 18.16 -14.59 -21.80
N LEU A 18 17.45 -14.77 -20.68
CA LEU A 18 16.98 -16.09 -20.23
C LEU A 18 16.06 -16.76 -21.26
N LYS A 19 15.12 -16.01 -21.87
CA LYS A 19 14.31 -16.49 -23.00
C LYS A 19 15.17 -17.06 -24.12
N THR A 20 16.21 -16.32 -24.48
CA THR A 20 17.12 -16.65 -25.60
C THR A 20 18.02 -17.84 -25.28
N PHE A 21 18.58 -17.89 -24.07
CA PHE A 21 19.51 -18.94 -23.65
C PHE A 21 18.85 -20.25 -23.25
N MET A 22 17.68 -20.18 -22.62
CA MET A 22 16.99 -21.36 -22.09
C MET A 22 15.83 -21.84 -22.97
N ASN A 23 15.45 -21.08 -24.00
CA ASN A 23 14.27 -21.34 -24.84
C ASN A 23 12.99 -21.56 -24.03
N VAL A 24 12.86 -20.84 -22.90
CA VAL A 24 11.69 -20.85 -22.03
C VAL A 24 10.82 -19.66 -22.38
N ASP A 25 9.50 -19.84 -22.39
CA ASP A 25 8.58 -18.72 -22.52
C ASP A 25 8.61 -17.85 -21.24
N THR A 26 9.28 -16.71 -21.33
CA THR A 26 9.37 -15.73 -20.24
C THR A 26 8.36 -14.59 -20.38
N ASP A 27 7.51 -14.60 -21.41
CA ASP A 27 6.54 -13.53 -21.64
C ASP A 27 5.55 -13.36 -20.47
N PRO A 28 5.09 -14.42 -19.80
CA PRO A 28 4.27 -14.28 -18.58
C PRO A 28 4.98 -13.49 -17.48
N ILE A 29 6.26 -13.79 -17.21
CA ILE A 29 7.06 -13.13 -16.16
C ILE A 29 7.28 -11.66 -16.53
N LEU A 30 7.60 -11.40 -17.80
CA LEU A 30 7.83 -10.03 -18.28
C LEU A 30 6.56 -9.18 -18.19
N ASN A 31 5.40 -9.77 -18.50
CA ASN A 31 4.11 -9.09 -18.38
C ASN A 31 3.75 -8.81 -16.92
N GLU A 32 3.90 -9.80 -16.03
CA GLU A 32 3.65 -9.62 -14.60
C GLU A 32 4.56 -8.55 -13.98
N PHE A 33 5.84 -8.52 -14.38
CA PHE A 33 6.77 -7.47 -13.96
C PHE A 33 6.36 -6.08 -14.45
N LYS A 34 5.97 -5.95 -15.73
CA LYS A 34 5.48 -4.67 -16.27
C LYS A 34 4.22 -4.20 -15.57
N ASP A 35 3.29 -5.11 -15.30
CA ASP A 35 2.05 -4.82 -14.56
C ASP A 35 2.38 -4.34 -13.14
N LEU A 36 3.33 -4.99 -12.45
CA LEU A 36 3.81 -4.55 -11.14
C LEU A 36 4.46 -3.16 -11.19
N MET A 37 5.29 -2.88 -12.20
CA MET A 37 5.92 -1.56 -12.36
C MET A 37 4.88 -0.48 -12.64
N GLN A 38 3.86 -0.78 -13.44
CA GLN A 38 2.74 0.11 -13.68
C GLN A 38 1.93 0.32 -12.40
N ASP A 39 1.67 -0.74 -11.63
CA ASP A 39 1.01 -0.67 -10.32
C ASP A 39 1.77 0.25 -9.35
N ILE A 40 3.09 0.10 -9.27
CA ILE A 40 3.97 0.94 -8.43
C ILE A 40 3.93 2.39 -8.92
N TYR A 41 4.04 2.64 -10.22
CA TYR A 41 3.97 3.99 -10.78
C TYR A 41 2.62 4.65 -10.50
N ASP A 42 1.52 3.92 -10.71
CA ASP A 42 0.16 4.38 -10.40
C ASP A 42 -0.01 4.64 -8.90
N VAL A 43 0.67 3.88 -8.04
CA VAL A 43 0.70 4.13 -6.59
C VAL A 43 1.38 5.45 -6.27
N PHE A 44 2.58 5.68 -6.80
CA PHE A 44 3.33 6.91 -6.53
C PHE A 44 2.60 8.15 -7.05
N THR A 45 2.16 8.11 -8.30
CA THR A 45 1.42 9.22 -8.94
C THR A 45 0.02 9.39 -8.34
N GLY A 46 -0.67 8.30 -8.01
CA GLY A 46 -1.96 8.34 -7.33
C GLY A 46 -1.85 8.95 -5.93
N LEU A 47 -0.78 8.66 -5.19
CA LEU A 47 -0.53 9.28 -3.89
C LEU A 47 -0.28 10.79 -4.01
N GLU A 48 0.36 11.28 -5.07
CA GLU A 48 0.63 12.71 -5.27
C GLU A 48 -0.63 13.57 -5.35
N GLN A 49 -1.77 12.99 -5.79
CA GLN A 49 -3.06 13.69 -5.84
C GLN A 49 -3.59 14.01 -4.43
N TYR A 50 -3.08 13.35 -3.40
CA TYR A 50 -3.51 13.54 -2.01
C TYR A 50 -2.58 14.51 -1.26
N SER A 51 -3.19 15.28 -0.35
CA SER A 51 -2.43 16.11 0.60
C SER A 51 -1.44 15.25 1.40
N ARG A 52 -0.36 15.85 1.90
CA ARG A 52 0.65 15.14 2.72
C ARG A 52 0.01 14.37 3.88
N LYS A 53 -0.96 14.97 4.58
CA LYS A 53 -1.68 14.34 5.68
C LYS A 53 -2.49 13.13 5.22
N ARG A 54 -3.18 13.22 4.08
CA ARG A 54 -3.94 12.11 3.51
C ARG A 54 -3.03 10.98 3.05
N ARG A 55 -1.90 11.28 2.40
CA ARG A 55 -0.88 10.27 2.05
C ARG A 55 -0.41 9.49 3.28
N LEU A 56 -0.08 10.19 4.36
CA LEU A 56 0.31 9.56 5.63
C LEU A 56 -0.80 8.69 6.21
N ALA A 57 -2.04 9.16 6.17
CA ALA A 57 -3.19 8.38 6.61
C ALA A 57 -3.36 7.09 5.78
N ILE A 58 -3.27 7.18 4.45
CA ILE A 58 -3.37 6.03 3.53
C ILE A 58 -2.25 5.01 3.80
N LEU A 59 -1.02 5.47 3.97
CA LEU A 59 0.13 4.61 4.29
C LEU A 59 -0.05 3.91 5.64
N LYS A 60 -0.41 4.65 6.69
CA LYS A 60 -0.67 4.08 8.02
C LYS A 60 -1.85 3.11 8.00
N LEU A 61 -2.88 3.42 7.23
CA LEU A 61 -4.00 2.52 7.01
C LEU A 61 -3.49 1.20 6.40
N ALA A 62 -2.69 1.23 5.33
CA ALA A 62 -2.16 -0.01 4.73
C ALA A 62 -1.46 -0.94 5.75
N HIS A 63 -0.66 -0.37 6.67
CA HIS A 63 0.00 -1.12 7.75
C HIS A 63 -0.94 -1.79 8.75
N LEU A 64 -2.17 -1.28 8.89
CA LEU A 64 -3.14 -1.77 9.86
C LEU A 64 -3.99 -2.92 9.30
N TYR A 65 -3.88 -3.26 8.01
CA TYR A 65 -4.63 -4.37 7.44
C TYR A 65 -4.28 -5.71 8.13
N PRO A 66 -5.27 -6.55 8.52
CA PRO A 66 -6.70 -6.50 8.19
C PRO A 66 -7.61 -5.82 9.24
N ASN A 67 -7.03 -5.11 10.21
CA ASN A 67 -7.77 -4.56 11.34
C ASN A 67 -8.77 -3.48 10.91
N SER A 68 -9.89 -3.43 11.64
CA SER A 68 -10.87 -2.35 11.52
C SER A 68 -10.57 -1.25 12.53
N LEU A 69 -10.90 -0.02 12.18
CA LEU A 69 -10.70 1.16 13.02
C LEU A 69 -12.03 1.83 13.39
N THR A 70 -12.07 2.39 14.59
CA THR A 70 -13.07 3.37 15.02
C THR A 70 -12.72 4.76 14.47
N THR A 71 -13.67 5.70 14.55
CA THR A 71 -13.45 7.10 14.17
C THR A 71 -12.34 7.77 14.97
N VAL A 72 -12.22 7.41 16.25
CA VAL A 72 -11.23 7.99 17.17
C VAL A 72 -9.83 7.52 16.78
N GLU A 73 -9.68 6.22 16.52
CA GLU A 73 -8.41 5.65 16.05
C GLU A 73 -7.98 6.24 14.71
N LEU A 74 -8.93 6.39 13.77
CA LEU A 74 -8.61 7.06 12.51
C LEU A 74 -8.17 8.52 12.74
N ARG A 75 -8.85 9.27 13.60
CA ARG A 75 -8.43 10.66 13.94
C ARG A 75 -6.98 10.71 14.40
N MET A 76 -6.57 9.77 15.26
CA MET A 76 -5.19 9.67 15.74
C MET A 76 -4.21 9.33 14.61
N ILE A 77 -4.56 8.38 13.73
CA ILE A 77 -3.75 7.99 12.57
C ILE A 77 -3.52 9.18 11.62
N MET A 78 -4.56 9.99 11.41
CA MET A 78 -4.52 11.20 10.57
C MET A 78 -3.82 12.39 11.25
N GLU A 79 -3.27 12.21 12.46
CA GLU A 79 -2.54 13.22 13.22
C GLU A 79 -3.36 14.49 13.48
N TYR A 80 -4.67 14.35 13.63
CA TYR A 80 -5.51 15.44 14.08
C TYR A 80 -5.38 15.63 15.59
N SER A 81 -5.31 16.89 16.01
CA SER A 81 -5.32 17.22 17.43
C SER A 81 -6.64 16.82 18.08
N ASP A 82 -6.63 16.65 19.40
CA ASP A 82 -7.86 16.29 20.12
C ASP A 82 -8.97 17.34 20.04
N ARG A 83 -8.58 18.57 19.73
CA ARG A 83 -9.47 19.72 19.51
C ARG A 83 -10.07 19.75 18.11
N THR A 84 -9.59 18.91 17.19
CA THR A 84 -10.13 18.85 15.83
C THR A 84 -11.54 18.27 15.88
N SER A 85 -12.50 19.02 15.34
CA SER A 85 -13.90 18.60 15.30
C SER A 85 -14.07 17.27 14.58
N LEU A 86 -14.88 16.38 15.15
CA LEU A 86 -15.29 15.13 14.52
C LEU A 86 -16.00 15.34 13.18
N SER A 87 -16.59 16.53 12.93
CA SER A 87 -17.19 16.85 11.63
C SER A 87 -16.16 16.90 10.50
N TYR A 88 -14.95 17.40 10.79
CA TYR A 88 -13.87 17.47 9.80
C TYR A 88 -13.37 16.06 9.45
N VAL A 89 -13.15 15.23 10.48
CA VAL A 89 -12.78 13.82 10.32
C VAL A 89 -13.84 13.05 9.53
N ARG A 90 -15.13 13.33 9.74
CA ARG A 90 -16.23 12.74 8.98
C ARG A 90 -16.24 13.13 7.50
N ASN A 91 -15.83 14.36 7.17
CA ASN A 91 -15.74 14.77 5.77
C ASN A 91 -14.59 14.05 5.07
N GLU A 92 -13.42 13.95 5.70
CA GLU A 92 -12.31 13.18 5.12
C GLU A 92 -12.62 11.69 5.00
N LEU A 93 -13.36 11.12 5.95
CA LEU A 93 -13.88 9.77 5.84
C LEU A 93 -14.78 9.56 4.62
N LYS A 94 -15.63 10.54 4.31
CA LYS A 94 -16.48 10.49 3.11
C LYS A 94 -15.64 10.55 1.85
N ASP A 95 -14.63 11.41 1.81
CA ASP A 95 -13.71 11.50 0.66
C ASP A 95 -13.01 10.16 0.43
N LEU A 96 -12.43 9.57 1.48
CA LEU A 96 -11.75 8.26 1.40
C LEU A 96 -12.71 7.11 1.03
N GLU A 97 -13.97 7.18 1.45
CA GLU A 97 -15.01 6.21 1.07
C GLU A 97 -15.43 6.40 -0.41
N ASN A 98 -15.56 7.65 -0.87
CA ASN A 98 -15.87 7.99 -2.27
C ASN A 98 -14.76 7.55 -3.22
N ASP A 99 -13.51 7.73 -2.81
CA ASP A 99 -12.31 7.25 -3.51
C ASP A 99 -12.15 5.72 -3.41
N LYS A 100 -13.06 5.05 -2.69
CA LYS A 100 -13.07 3.59 -2.46
C LYS A 100 -11.79 3.08 -1.80
N ILE A 101 -11.06 3.93 -1.09
CA ILE A 101 -9.86 3.55 -0.31
C ILE A 101 -10.27 2.77 0.94
N ILE A 102 -11.37 3.19 1.57
CA ILE A 102 -11.94 2.54 2.74
C ILE A 102 -13.38 2.09 2.48
N THR A 103 -13.86 1.20 3.33
CA THR A 103 -15.25 0.80 3.45
C THR A 103 -15.70 1.06 4.88
N ILE A 104 -16.89 1.64 5.04
CA ILE A 104 -17.44 1.96 6.35
C ILE A 104 -18.62 1.03 6.62
N LYS A 105 -18.45 0.13 7.58
CA LYS A 105 -19.55 -0.71 8.09
C LYS A 105 -20.35 0.11 9.10
N ARG A 106 -21.54 0.54 8.68
CA ARG A 106 -22.52 1.25 9.52
C ARG A 106 -23.46 0.22 10.13
N TYR A 107 -23.59 0.23 11.45
CA TYR A 107 -24.56 -0.62 12.14
C TYR A 107 -25.94 0.05 12.14
N PRO A 108 -27.04 -0.72 12.11
CA PRO A 108 -28.41 -0.17 12.18
C PRO A 108 -28.66 0.62 13.46
N ASP A 109 -28.05 0.19 14.57
CA ASP A 109 -28.06 0.94 15.83
C ASP A 109 -27.04 2.08 15.79
N LYS A 110 -27.55 3.32 15.83
CA LYS A 110 -26.75 4.56 15.84
C LYS A 110 -25.84 4.70 17.07
N LYS A 111 -26.05 3.88 18.11
CA LYS A 111 -25.20 3.85 19.31
C LYS A 111 -23.91 3.03 19.12
N LEU A 112 -23.87 2.14 18.13
CA LEU A 112 -22.68 1.35 17.85
C LEU A 112 -21.69 2.14 16.98
N PRO A 113 -20.39 2.16 17.32
CA PRO A 113 -19.38 2.82 16.51
C PRO A 113 -19.30 2.14 15.14
N PHE A 114 -19.27 2.94 14.08
CA PHE A 114 -19.01 2.42 12.74
C PHE A 114 -17.58 1.90 12.65
N GLN A 115 -17.40 0.79 11.93
CA GLN A 115 -16.09 0.21 11.68
C GLN A 115 -15.58 0.64 10.31
N ILE A 116 -14.39 1.21 10.27
CA ILE A 116 -13.67 1.57 9.06
C ILE A 116 -12.75 0.40 8.71
N ARG A 117 -12.81 -0.09 7.48
CA ARG A 117 -11.93 -1.12 6.95
C ARG A 117 -11.28 -0.65 5.67
N ILE A 118 -10.04 -1.04 5.44
CA ILE A 118 -9.37 -0.76 4.17
C ILE A 118 -10.02 -1.59 3.07
N ASN A 119 -10.21 -0.96 1.91
CA ASN A 119 -10.65 -1.68 0.73
C ASN A 119 -9.46 -2.39 0.07
N HIS A 120 -9.24 -3.65 0.41
CA HIS A 120 -8.19 -4.48 -0.18
C HIS A 120 -8.39 -4.78 -1.68
N LYS A 121 -9.57 -4.46 -2.25
CA LYS A 121 -9.82 -4.56 -3.69
C LYS A 121 -9.39 -3.31 -4.47
N HIS A 122 -9.10 -2.20 -3.77
CA HIS A 122 -8.59 -1.00 -4.41
C HIS A 122 -7.14 -1.22 -4.86
N ARG A 123 -6.81 -0.90 -6.12
CA ARG A 123 -5.48 -1.15 -6.73
C ARG A 123 -4.33 -0.59 -5.88
N LEU A 124 -4.38 0.72 -5.56
CA LEU A 124 -3.42 1.37 -4.65
C LEU A 124 -3.26 0.63 -3.31
N MET A 125 -4.37 0.35 -2.63
CA MET A 125 -4.32 -0.29 -1.31
C MET A 125 -3.79 -1.71 -1.39
N LYS A 126 -4.11 -2.46 -2.46
CA LYS A 126 -3.58 -3.81 -2.68
C LYS A 126 -2.05 -3.78 -2.74
N VAL A 127 -1.48 -2.87 -3.54
CA VAL A 127 -0.02 -2.72 -3.66
C VAL A 127 0.61 -2.27 -2.35
N LEU A 128 0.04 -1.25 -1.70
CA LEU A 128 0.57 -0.77 -0.42
C LEU A 128 0.54 -1.85 0.66
N ILE A 129 -0.55 -2.61 0.76
CA ILE A 129 -0.65 -3.76 1.70
C ILE A 129 0.44 -4.79 1.37
N SER A 130 0.62 -5.17 0.10
CA SER A 130 1.67 -6.10 -0.30
C SER A 130 3.07 -5.61 0.08
N LEU A 131 3.37 -4.33 -0.15
CA LEU A 131 4.66 -3.74 0.23
C LEU A 131 4.87 -3.77 1.75
N THR A 132 3.84 -3.47 2.54
CA THR A 132 3.95 -3.53 4.01
C THR A 132 4.20 -4.95 4.52
N ARG A 133 3.55 -5.96 3.92
CA ARG A 133 3.75 -7.38 4.28
C ARG A 133 5.16 -7.84 3.93
N PHE A 134 5.62 -7.55 2.72
CA PHE A 134 6.98 -7.86 2.30
C PHE A 134 8.02 -7.24 3.24
N GLY A 135 7.82 -6.00 3.69
CA GLY A 135 8.72 -5.35 4.65
C GLY A 135 8.76 -6.03 6.02
N ILE A 136 7.62 -6.54 6.51
CA ILE A 136 7.54 -7.30 7.76
C ILE A 136 8.27 -8.63 7.62
N GLU A 137 7.96 -9.39 6.58
CA GLU A 137 8.58 -10.69 6.29
C GLU A 137 10.11 -10.55 6.13
N TYR A 138 10.55 -9.51 5.41
CA TYR A 138 11.97 -9.23 5.24
C TYR A 138 12.65 -8.88 6.57
N LYS A 139 11.99 -8.07 7.41
CA LYS A 139 12.52 -7.73 8.74
C LYS A 139 12.68 -8.99 9.60
N GLU A 140 11.66 -9.83 9.66
CA GLU A 140 11.67 -11.09 10.42
C GLU A 140 12.79 -12.02 9.94
N MET A 141 12.95 -12.17 8.62
CA MET A 141 14.03 -12.95 8.02
C MET A 141 15.42 -12.46 8.45
N ILE A 142 15.64 -11.14 8.48
CA ILE A 142 16.92 -10.55 8.90
C ILE A 142 17.15 -10.77 10.40
N GLU A 143 16.14 -10.57 11.24
CA GLU A 143 16.23 -10.80 12.68
C GLU A 143 16.61 -12.26 12.99
N GLU A 144 15.97 -13.23 12.31
CA GLU A 144 16.34 -14.64 12.44
C GLU A 144 17.77 -14.95 11.99
N MET A 145 18.25 -14.31 10.92
CA MET A 145 19.61 -14.52 10.43
C MET A 145 20.65 -13.94 11.38
N VAL A 146 20.34 -12.85 12.08
CA VAL A 146 21.23 -12.27 13.09
C VAL A 146 21.27 -13.16 14.34
N GLU A 147 20.11 -13.58 14.85
CA GLU A 147 20.02 -14.43 16.04
C GLU A 147 20.64 -15.84 15.86
N LYS A 148 20.62 -16.39 14.64
CA LYS A 148 21.26 -17.68 14.33
C LYS A 148 22.80 -17.61 14.22
N ASN A 149 23.36 -16.41 14.13
CA ASN A 149 24.80 -16.17 14.00
C ASN A 149 25.45 -15.64 15.29
N GLU A 150 24.68 -15.52 16.38
CA GLU A 150 25.15 -15.33 17.77
C GLU A 150 25.19 -16.66 18.53
#